data_AF-A0A6I5IS33-F1
#
_entry.id   AF-A0A6I5IS33-F1
#
_cell.length_a   1.000
_cell.length_b   1.000
_cell.length_c   1.000
_cell.angle_alpha   90.00
_cell.angle_beta   90.00
_cell.angle_gamma   90.00
#
_symmetry.space_group_name_H-M   'P 1'
#
loop_
_entity.id
_entity.type
_entity.pdbx_description
1 polymer ?
#
loop_
_entity_poly.entity_id
_entity_poly.type
_entity_poly.pdbx_seq_one_letter_code
_entity_poly.pdbx_strand_id
1 'polypeptide(L)'
;MTHYMLSLNHSVYIALLLALTASLHNQAYAGQANESALPNLFSSTVIYQSQGEKLVNTIIKKRDWRGKLCLQDLDRQIHPGYQPPIGRIIFSIHEHGITQYPSPGDYFQNCSLDVRQSISTPFTEPLQPFENHQGLLGCALTGCTVNDLSGFYIENHDDEGDWKYRTIALSFDPEAQLLIEKIQGLGRNEHVSHLNQEQTLAFTYPLDKGDKIDFSGIWRQTLYQAQTMQYRCLLITPQAIRLGPTGQHECPTQETLYRIDISDQFRAMWWRDNPEPYAQLAQLNTTVTWYDPDLGRQWVSWEYQPAGKNWDLGVLYRFQQQKFLDDAGMEKLRLLHASEFVKQHDGQLKS
;
A
#
# COMPACT_ATOMS: atom_id res chain seq x y z
N MET A 1 -24.22 -9.64 -45.59
CA MET A 1 -24.81 -9.77 -44.24
C MET A 1 -23.96 -10.78 -43.50
N THR A 2 -22.88 -10.29 -42.90
CA THR A 2 -21.79 -11.15 -42.40
C THR A 2 -21.10 -10.45 -41.25
N HIS A 3 -20.88 -11.21 -40.18
CA HIS A 3 -19.94 -11.00 -39.07
C HIS A 3 -20.17 -9.85 -38.08
N TYR A 4 -20.74 -10.21 -36.92
CA TYR A 4 -20.33 -9.67 -35.62
C TYR A 4 -20.03 -10.86 -34.69
N MET A 5 -18.75 -11.25 -34.64
CA MET A 5 -18.21 -12.17 -33.64
C MET A 5 -17.26 -11.37 -32.73
N LEU A 6 -17.52 -11.47 -31.43
CA LEU A 6 -16.53 -11.55 -30.34
C LEU A 6 -15.37 -10.53 -30.36
N SER A 7 -15.57 -9.40 -29.68
CA SER A 7 -14.49 -8.66 -29.02
C SER A 7 -14.81 -8.51 -27.52
N LEU A 8 -14.77 -9.63 -26.80
CA LEU A 8 -14.70 -9.59 -25.33
C LEU A 8 -13.25 -9.22 -24.95
N ASN A 9 -13.10 -7.99 -24.44
CA ASN A 9 -11.84 -7.36 -24.05
C ASN A 9 -11.02 -8.24 -23.08
N HIS A 10 -9.78 -8.55 -23.45
CA HIS A 10 -8.76 -9.21 -22.62
C HIS A 10 -8.55 -8.53 -21.24
N SER A 11 -8.87 -7.24 -21.11
CA SER A 11 -8.78 -6.50 -19.85
C SER A 11 -9.79 -6.96 -18.79
N VAL A 12 -10.93 -7.52 -19.19
CA VAL A 12 -11.95 -8.03 -18.26
C VAL A 12 -11.50 -9.34 -17.61
N TYR A 13 -10.75 -10.18 -18.33
CA TYR A 13 -10.23 -11.45 -17.82
C TYR A 13 -9.13 -11.26 -16.76
N ILE A 14 -8.25 -10.26 -16.93
CA ILE A 14 -7.20 -9.93 -15.95
C ILE A 14 -7.79 -9.21 -14.73
N ALA A 15 -8.80 -8.35 -14.92
CA ALA A 15 -9.55 -7.75 -13.81
C ALA A 15 -10.36 -8.81 -13.03
N LEU A 16 -10.88 -9.84 -13.70
CA LEU A 16 -11.51 -10.99 -13.04
C LEU A 16 -10.48 -11.81 -12.26
N LEU A 17 -9.26 -11.98 -12.77
CA LEU A 17 -8.15 -12.64 -12.06
C LEU A 17 -7.69 -11.85 -10.82
N LEU A 18 -7.66 -10.51 -10.88
CA LEU A 18 -7.36 -9.66 -9.72
C LEU A 18 -8.51 -9.62 -8.70
N ALA A 19 -9.77 -9.63 -9.15
CA ALA A 19 -10.93 -9.82 -8.27
C ALA A 19 -10.95 -11.24 -7.66
N LEU A 20 -10.45 -12.24 -8.40
CA LEU A 20 -10.20 -13.59 -7.89
C LEU A 20 -9.03 -13.63 -6.92
N THR A 21 -7.98 -12.79 -7.04
CA THR A 21 -6.95 -12.68 -6.01
C THR A 21 -7.47 -12.02 -4.73
N ALA A 22 -8.38 -11.06 -4.84
CA ALA A 22 -9.06 -10.46 -3.69
C ALA A 22 -10.06 -11.43 -3.03
N SER A 23 -10.65 -12.38 -3.77
CA SER A 23 -11.45 -13.47 -3.18
C SER A 23 -10.60 -14.66 -2.71
N LEU A 24 -9.42 -14.88 -3.29
CA LEU A 24 -8.39 -15.77 -2.77
C LEU A 24 -7.74 -15.23 -1.49
N HIS A 25 -7.80 -13.93 -1.20
CA HIS A 25 -7.43 -13.39 0.12
C HIS A 25 -8.27 -14.01 1.25
N ASN A 26 -9.51 -14.43 0.98
CA ASN A 26 -10.31 -15.19 1.93
C ASN A 26 -10.03 -16.70 1.91
N GLN A 27 -9.50 -17.26 0.81
CA GLN A 27 -9.30 -18.71 0.67
C GLN A 27 -7.88 -19.17 0.99
N ALA A 28 -6.84 -18.34 0.80
CA ALA A 28 -5.48 -18.66 1.19
C ALA A 28 -5.31 -18.67 2.72
N TYR A 29 -6.06 -17.82 3.44
CA TYR A 29 -6.22 -17.93 4.89
C TYR A 29 -7.10 -19.13 5.32
N ALA A 30 -8.00 -19.60 4.46
CA ALA A 30 -8.81 -20.80 4.71
C ALA A 30 -8.09 -22.12 4.40
N GLY A 31 -6.99 -22.11 3.64
CA GLY A 31 -6.26 -23.31 3.23
C GLY A 31 -5.40 -23.95 4.33
N GLN A 32 -5.19 -23.25 5.46
CA GLN A 32 -4.46 -23.76 6.62
C GLN A 32 -5.28 -23.71 7.93
N ALA A 33 -6.51 -23.21 7.88
CA ALA A 33 -7.41 -23.24 9.01
C ALA A 33 -8.39 -24.40 8.85
N ASN A 34 -8.47 -25.28 9.85
CA ASN A 34 -9.61 -26.19 10.02
C ASN A 34 -10.93 -25.45 9.71
N GLU A 35 -11.92 -26.15 9.15
CA GLU A 35 -13.26 -25.69 8.71
C GLU A 35 -14.10 -24.89 9.75
N SER A 36 -13.52 -24.44 10.85
CA SER A 36 -14.11 -23.63 11.91
C SER A 36 -13.71 -22.14 11.92
N ALA A 37 -12.94 -21.64 10.96
CA ALA A 37 -12.40 -20.26 10.98
C ALA A 37 -12.86 -19.38 9.80
N LEU A 38 -14.17 -19.27 9.58
CA LEU A 38 -14.69 -17.98 9.10
C LEU A 38 -14.74 -17.08 10.33
N PRO A 39 -13.89 -16.03 10.46
CA PRO A 39 -14.06 -15.08 11.54
C PRO A 39 -15.49 -14.56 11.44
N ASN A 40 -16.23 -14.69 12.55
CA ASN A 40 -17.58 -14.21 12.63
C ASN A 40 -17.53 -12.71 12.31
N LEU A 41 -17.96 -12.29 11.12
CA LEU A 41 -18.02 -10.90 10.64
C LEU A 41 -18.97 -10.02 11.48
N PHE A 42 -19.41 -10.53 12.63
CA PHE A 42 -20.30 -9.91 13.60
C PHE A 42 -19.80 -10.14 15.04
N SER A 43 -18.52 -10.46 15.22
CA SER A 43 -17.92 -10.68 16.54
C SER A 43 -17.83 -9.37 17.32
N SER A 44 -18.39 -9.36 18.53
CA SER A 44 -18.25 -8.25 19.49
C SER A 44 -16.96 -8.35 20.31
N THR A 45 -16.06 -9.28 19.99
CA THR A 45 -14.78 -9.43 20.69
C THR A 45 -13.84 -8.30 20.33
N VAL A 46 -13.31 -7.63 21.34
CA VAL A 46 -12.23 -6.65 21.18
C VAL A 46 -10.97 -7.37 20.69
N ILE A 47 -10.46 -6.94 19.54
CA ILE A 47 -9.25 -7.48 18.90
C ILE A 47 -8.06 -6.52 19.02
N TYR A 48 -8.30 -5.26 19.35
CA TYR A 48 -7.26 -4.24 19.48
C TYR A 48 -7.67 -3.10 20.41
N GLN A 49 -6.72 -2.61 21.22
CA GLN A 49 -6.92 -1.49 22.15
C GLN A 49 -5.81 -0.47 21.91
N SER A 50 -6.14 0.68 21.34
CA SER A 50 -5.18 1.74 20.98
C SER A 50 -5.06 2.86 22.02
N GLN A 51 -5.95 2.90 23.02
CA GLN A 51 -5.93 3.94 24.04
C GLN A 51 -4.58 3.99 24.77
N GLY A 52 -3.98 5.17 24.82
CA GLY A 52 -2.68 5.41 25.47
C GLY A 52 -1.46 4.94 24.67
N GLU A 53 -1.66 4.23 23.56
CA GLU A 53 -0.59 3.83 22.65
C GLU A 53 -0.19 5.01 21.74
N LYS A 54 1.11 5.14 21.45
CA LYS A 54 1.58 6.04 20.39
C LYS A 54 1.54 5.31 19.07
N LEU A 55 0.80 5.87 18.14
CA LEU A 55 0.57 5.34 16.82
C LEU A 55 1.26 6.21 15.77
N VAL A 56 1.54 5.59 14.64
CA VAL A 56 1.98 6.25 13.41
C VAL A 56 0.90 6.03 12.37
N ASN A 57 0.45 7.09 11.71
CA ASN A 57 -0.33 7.00 10.48
C ASN A 57 0.56 7.48 9.32
N THR A 58 0.92 6.56 8.43
CA THR A 58 1.73 6.82 7.24
C THR A 58 0.82 6.88 6.02
N ILE A 59 0.86 7.99 5.30
CA ILE A 59 -0.13 8.35 4.27
C ILE A 59 0.54 8.44 2.92
N ILE A 60 0.01 7.74 1.93
CA ILE A 60 0.47 7.81 0.54
C ILE A 60 -0.66 8.41 -0.29
N LYS A 61 -0.45 9.64 -0.76
CA LYS A 61 -1.38 10.28 -1.68
C LYS A 61 -1.21 9.63 -3.05
N LYS A 62 -2.27 8.99 -3.55
CA LYS A 62 -2.29 8.29 -4.85
C LYS A 62 -2.82 9.21 -5.95
N ARG A 63 -3.77 10.09 -5.61
CA ARG A 63 -4.29 11.13 -6.50
C ARG A 63 -4.60 12.40 -5.74
N ASP A 64 -4.48 13.54 -6.42
CA ASP A 64 -5.01 14.79 -5.91
C ASP A 64 -6.52 14.93 -6.16
N TRP A 65 -7.14 15.98 -5.62
CA TRP A 65 -8.59 16.23 -5.77
C TRP A 65 -9.04 16.45 -7.22
N ARG A 66 -8.12 16.81 -8.13
CA ARG A 66 -8.36 16.93 -9.58
C ARG A 66 -8.23 15.58 -10.29
N GLY A 67 -7.74 14.57 -9.59
CA GLY A 67 -7.50 13.20 -10.04
C GLY A 67 -6.23 13.03 -10.84
N LYS A 68 -5.26 13.95 -10.73
CA LYS A 68 -3.90 13.75 -11.21
C LYS A 68 -3.24 12.64 -10.38
N LEU A 69 -2.48 11.76 -11.02
CA LEU A 69 -1.73 10.73 -10.32
C LEU A 69 -0.58 11.36 -9.53
N CYS A 70 -0.48 10.98 -8.26
CA CYS A 70 0.61 11.35 -7.39
C CYS A 70 1.65 10.23 -7.40
N LEU A 71 2.83 10.55 -7.93
CA LEU A 71 3.90 9.61 -8.21
C LEU A 71 5.20 10.08 -7.54
N GLN A 72 5.98 9.13 -7.06
CA GLN A 72 7.36 9.36 -6.62
C GLN A 72 8.28 9.42 -7.84
N ASP A 73 8.89 10.57 -8.11
CA ASP A 73 9.81 10.79 -9.23
C ASP A 73 11.24 10.50 -8.78
N LEU A 74 11.77 9.35 -9.21
CA LEU A 74 13.08 8.87 -8.80
C LEU A 74 14.21 9.76 -9.35
N ASP A 75 13.99 10.44 -10.49
CA ASP A 75 14.99 11.34 -11.06
C ASP A 75 15.14 12.64 -10.21
N ARG A 76 14.18 12.90 -9.32
CA ARG A 76 14.15 14.09 -8.45
C ARG A 76 14.39 13.78 -6.99
N GLN A 77 14.62 12.52 -6.63
CA GLN A 77 14.66 12.06 -5.24
C GLN A 77 15.68 12.81 -4.37
N ILE A 78 16.84 13.17 -4.93
CA ILE A 78 17.91 13.90 -4.23
C ILE A 78 17.76 15.43 -4.31
N HIS A 79 16.76 15.94 -5.01
CA HIS A 79 16.57 17.38 -5.18
C HIS A 79 16.02 17.99 -3.88
N PRO A 80 16.65 19.04 -3.31
CA PRO A 80 16.33 19.54 -1.96
C PRO A 80 14.90 20.07 -1.80
N GLY A 81 14.32 20.59 -2.88
CA GLY A 81 12.93 21.07 -2.91
C GLY A 81 11.90 20.02 -3.33
N TYR A 82 12.30 18.76 -3.56
CA TYR A 82 11.36 17.71 -3.93
C TYR A 82 10.77 17.07 -2.68
N GLN A 83 9.43 17.02 -2.60
CA GLN A 83 8.72 16.35 -1.52
C GLN A 83 7.85 15.24 -2.11
N PRO A 84 8.02 13.99 -1.62
CA PRO A 84 7.25 12.85 -2.09
C PRO A 84 5.75 13.01 -1.74
N PRO A 85 4.84 12.27 -2.39
CA PRO A 85 3.44 12.19 -2.02
C PRO A 85 3.23 11.29 -0.77
N ILE A 86 4.14 11.37 0.21
CA ILE A 86 4.13 10.55 1.42
C ILE A 86 4.14 11.48 2.63
N GLY A 87 3.14 11.35 3.48
CA GLY A 87 2.97 12.08 4.74
C GLY A 87 3.05 11.13 5.92
N ARG A 88 3.21 11.69 7.12
CA ARG A 88 3.26 10.93 8.36
C ARG A 88 2.77 11.78 9.52
N ILE A 89 1.83 11.22 10.27
CA ILE A 89 1.38 11.74 11.57
C ILE A 89 1.78 10.76 12.66
N ILE A 90 2.16 11.29 13.82
CA ILE A 90 2.34 10.51 15.05
C ILE A 90 1.30 11.02 16.04
N PHE A 91 0.53 10.13 16.65
CA PHE A 91 -0.56 10.53 17.55
C PHE A 91 -0.81 9.50 18.65
N SER A 92 -1.56 9.87 19.67
CA SER A 92 -2.09 8.96 20.68
C SER A 92 -3.52 9.36 21.04
N ILE A 93 -4.35 8.37 21.39
CA ILE A 93 -5.76 8.59 21.73
C ILE A 93 -5.94 8.41 23.23
N HIS A 94 -6.59 9.38 23.87
CA HIS A 94 -6.87 9.39 25.30
C HIS A 94 -8.33 9.76 25.55
N GLU A 95 -8.81 9.60 26.78
CA GLU A 95 -10.21 9.88 27.16
C GLU A 95 -10.66 11.31 26.83
N HIS A 96 -9.73 12.27 26.80
CA HIS A 96 -10.03 13.68 26.61
C HIS A 96 -9.70 14.20 25.20
N GLY A 97 -9.15 13.36 24.32
CA GLY A 97 -8.75 13.81 22.99
C GLY A 97 -7.67 12.99 22.30
N ILE A 98 -7.32 13.45 21.10
CA ILE A 98 -6.23 12.95 20.28
C ILE A 98 -5.07 13.91 20.44
N THR A 99 -3.93 13.40 20.91
CA THR A 99 -2.69 14.18 20.97
C THR A 99 -1.85 13.86 19.74
N GLN A 100 -1.65 14.86 18.88
CA GLN A 100 -0.73 14.76 17.76
C GLN A 100 0.67 15.22 18.19
N TYR A 101 1.70 14.53 17.73
CA TYR A 101 3.10 14.77 18.08
C TYR A 101 3.89 15.33 16.89
N PRO A 102 5.09 15.91 17.13
CA PRO A 102 5.93 16.42 16.07
C PRO A 102 6.19 15.39 14.97
N SER A 103 5.82 15.76 13.75
CA SER A 103 5.87 14.87 12.58
C SER A 103 5.75 15.70 11.29
N PRO A 104 6.13 15.15 10.12
CA PRO A 104 6.02 15.88 8.85
C PRO A 104 4.60 16.35 8.51
N GLY A 105 3.59 15.70 9.07
CA GLY A 105 2.17 15.97 8.81
C GLY A 105 1.66 15.24 7.57
N ASP A 106 0.44 15.56 7.20
CA ASP A 106 -0.32 14.97 6.10
C ASP A 106 -0.92 16.00 5.13
N TYR A 107 -0.49 17.26 5.25
CA TYR A 107 -0.96 18.30 4.37
C TYR A 107 -0.24 18.23 3.02
N PHE A 108 -0.99 17.97 1.94
CA PHE A 108 -0.46 17.90 0.59
C PHE A 108 -0.88 19.10 -0.26
N GLN A 109 0.09 19.80 -0.84
CA GLN A 109 -0.17 20.73 -1.93
C GLN A 109 -0.19 19.97 -3.26
N ASN A 110 -1.38 19.57 -3.71
CA ASN A 110 -1.59 18.62 -4.81
C ASN A 110 -0.97 17.25 -4.48
N CYS A 111 0.15 16.90 -5.12
CA CYS A 111 0.84 15.62 -4.94
C CYS A 111 2.15 15.75 -4.15
N SER A 112 2.44 16.91 -3.58
CA SER A 112 3.67 17.12 -2.80
C SER A 112 3.31 17.43 -1.36
N LEU A 113 3.94 16.73 -0.42
CA LEU A 113 3.81 17.05 1.00
C LEU A 113 4.30 18.48 1.24
N ASP A 114 3.52 19.26 1.98
CA ASP A 114 3.93 20.61 2.40
C ASP A 114 4.53 20.57 3.80
N VAL A 115 5.85 20.45 3.87
CA VAL A 115 6.58 20.40 5.14
C VAL A 115 6.48 21.71 5.96
N ARG A 116 5.98 22.81 5.38
CA ARG A 116 5.72 24.06 6.12
C ARG A 116 4.52 23.94 7.05
N GLN A 117 3.62 22.99 6.78
CA GLN A 117 2.48 22.63 7.61
C GLN A 117 2.81 21.46 8.55
N SER A 118 4.10 21.18 8.77
CA SER A 118 4.52 20.13 9.70
C SER A 118 4.10 20.45 11.13
N ILE A 119 3.80 19.40 11.88
CA ILE A 119 3.47 19.51 13.30
C ILE A 119 4.80 19.68 14.03
N SER A 120 4.99 20.85 14.64
CA SER A 120 6.25 21.21 15.32
C SER A 120 6.17 21.06 16.83
N THR A 121 4.97 21.17 17.41
CA THR A 121 4.72 21.04 18.84
C THR A 121 3.52 20.12 19.08
N PRO A 122 3.53 19.31 20.15
CA PRO A 122 2.37 18.49 20.46
C PRO A 122 1.14 19.36 20.74
N PHE A 123 -0.02 18.94 20.22
CA PHE A 123 -1.30 19.56 20.53
C PHE A 123 -2.38 18.49 20.68
N THR A 124 -3.40 18.79 21.47
CA THR A 124 -4.52 17.88 21.72
C THR A 124 -5.81 18.49 21.21
N GLU A 125 -6.54 17.73 20.40
CA GLU A 125 -7.88 18.05 19.94
C GLU A 125 -8.93 17.16 20.63
N PRO A 126 -10.14 17.67 20.91
CA PRO A 126 -11.19 16.87 21.54
C PRO A 126 -11.56 15.64 20.71
N LEU A 127 -11.94 14.54 21.36
CA LEU A 127 -12.36 13.31 20.69
C LEU A 127 -13.81 13.37 20.18
N GLN A 128 -14.63 14.25 20.76
CA GLN A 128 -16.07 14.38 20.50
C GLN A 128 -16.47 14.42 19.00
N PRO A 129 -15.72 15.07 18.09
CA PRO A 129 -16.03 15.04 16.66
C PRO A 129 -15.98 13.63 16.04
N PHE A 130 -15.26 12.69 16.66
CA PHE A 130 -14.98 11.35 16.12
C PHE A 130 -15.74 10.22 16.82
N GLU A 131 -16.49 10.51 17.89
CA GLU A 131 -17.18 9.48 18.72
C GLU A 131 -18.19 8.63 17.93
N ASN A 132 -18.72 9.14 16.82
CA ASN A 132 -19.67 8.43 15.96
C ASN A 132 -19.05 7.89 14.66
N HIS A 133 -17.72 7.98 14.49
CA HIS A 133 -17.04 7.57 13.25
C HIS A 133 -16.61 6.10 13.33
N GLN A 134 -16.69 5.38 12.22
CA GLN A 134 -16.10 4.04 12.11
C GLN A 134 -14.57 4.13 12.00
N GLY A 135 -13.86 3.08 12.42
CA GLY A 135 -12.40 3.04 12.40
C GLY A 135 -11.78 3.30 13.76
N LEU A 136 -10.45 3.46 13.77
CA LEU A 136 -9.65 3.39 14.99
C LEU A 136 -10.05 4.43 16.05
N LEU A 137 -10.41 5.65 15.62
CA LEU A 137 -10.76 6.73 16.54
C LEU A 137 -12.06 6.46 17.30
N GLY A 138 -13.10 5.96 16.61
CA GLY A 138 -14.41 5.74 17.22
C GLY A 138 -14.45 4.60 18.23
N CYS A 139 -13.61 3.58 18.04
CA CYS A 139 -13.54 2.44 18.96
C CYS A 139 -12.39 2.50 19.97
N ALA A 140 -11.54 3.54 19.93
CA ALA A 140 -10.31 3.61 20.71
C ALA A 140 -10.52 3.48 22.22
N LEU A 141 -11.57 4.12 22.77
CA LEU A 141 -11.83 4.15 24.22
C LEU A 141 -12.51 2.87 24.73
N THR A 142 -13.32 2.23 23.90
CA THR A 142 -14.07 1.02 24.29
C THR A 142 -13.37 -0.28 23.90
N GLY A 143 -12.33 -0.18 23.08
CA GLY A 143 -11.71 -1.31 22.40
C GLY A 143 -12.38 -1.59 21.07
N CYS A 144 -11.56 -1.97 20.10
CA CYS A 144 -11.95 -2.14 18.72
C CYS A 144 -12.20 -3.61 18.39
N THR A 145 -13.34 -3.87 17.76
CA THR A 145 -13.71 -5.17 17.20
C THR A 145 -13.32 -5.28 15.73
N VAL A 146 -13.52 -6.45 15.13
CA VAL A 146 -13.32 -6.66 13.68
C VAL A 146 -14.20 -5.68 12.88
N ASN A 147 -15.44 -5.44 13.32
CA ASN A 147 -16.39 -4.59 12.59
C ASN A 147 -15.99 -3.12 12.62
N ASP A 148 -15.32 -2.68 13.68
CA ASP A 148 -14.87 -1.30 13.79
C ASP A 148 -13.69 -1.02 12.85
N LEU A 149 -12.83 -2.02 12.64
CA LEU A 149 -11.55 -1.86 11.92
C LEU A 149 -11.50 -2.54 10.55
N SER A 150 -12.58 -3.18 10.11
CA SER A 150 -12.66 -3.83 8.80
C SER A 150 -14.02 -3.61 8.16
N GLY A 151 -14.02 -3.22 6.89
CA GLY A 151 -15.24 -2.98 6.14
C GLY A 151 -15.14 -1.84 5.14
N PHE A 152 -16.30 -1.38 4.71
CA PHE A 152 -16.43 -0.30 3.73
C PHE A 152 -17.59 0.61 4.12
N TYR A 153 -17.35 1.91 4.10
CA TYR A 153 -18.39 2.90 4.37
C TYR A 153 -18.20 4.17 3.52
N ILE A 154 -19.23 5.00 3.50
CA ILE A 154 -19.25 6.29 2.81
C ILE A 154 -19.35 7.38 3.87
N GLU A 155 -18.44 8.34 3.83
CA GLU A 155 -18.55 9.59 4.58
C GLU A 155 -19.21 10.64 3.70
N ASN A 156 -20.24 11.29 4.24
CA ASN A 156 -20.95 12.40 3.62
C ASN A 156 -21.42 13.39 4.70
N HIS A 157 -20.55 14.31 5.12
CA HIS A 157 -20.85 15.28 6.17
C HIS A 157 -20.02 16.56 6.04
N ASP A 158 -20.47 17.64 6.69
CA ASP A 158 -19.72 18.89 6.85
C ASP A 158 -18.70 18.75 7.97
N ASP A 159 -17.43 19.01 7.66
CA ASP A 159 -16.33 19.02 8.61
C ASP A 159 -15.74 20.43 8.63
N GLU A 160 -16.30 21.27 9.51
CA GLU A 160 -15.89 22.67 9.70
C GLU A 160 -15.84 23.53 8.41
N GLY A 161 -16.76 23.26 7.47
CA GLY A 161 -16.84 23.96 6.19
C GLY A 161 -16.09 23.26 5.04
N ASP A 162 -15.41 22.14 5.31
CA ASP A 162 -14.84 21.26 4.29
C ASP A 162 -15.65 19.97 4.17
N TRP A 163 -16.59 19.95 3.23
CA TRP A 163 -17.51 18.83 3.08
C TRP A 163 -16.79 17.53 2.66
N LYS A 164 -16.81 16.51 3.50
CA LYS A 164 -16.26 15.19 3.19
C LYS A 164 -17.28 14.38 2.40
N TYR A 165 -16.90 13.96 1.19
CA TYR A 165 -17.71 13.05 0.36
C TYR A 165 -16.82 11.99 -0.30
N ARG A 166 -16.68 10.85 0.37
CA ARG A 166 -15.66 9.84 0.03
C ARG A 166 -16.05 8.45 0.52
N THR A 167 -15.49 7.42 -0.12
CA THR A 167 -15.52 6.05 0.38
C THR A 167 -14.28 5.77 1.19
N ILE A 168 -14.43 4.96 2.24
CA ILE A 168 -13.33 4.46 3.05
C ILE A 168 -13.46 2.94 3.13
N ALA A 169 -12.40 2.25 2.75
CA ALA A 169 -12.26 0.81 2.98
C ALA A 169 -11.18 0.59 4.04
N LEU A 170 -11.55 -0.14 5.10
CA LEU A 170 -10.70 -0.50 6.22
C LEU A 170 -10.38 -1.98 6.19
N SER A 171 -9.14 -2.33 6.55
CA SER A 171 -8.72 -3.69 6.80
C SER A 171 -7.71 -3.70 7.93
N PHE A 172 -7.94 -4.52 8.96
CA PHE A 172 -7.04 -4.64 10.09
C PHE A 172 -6.55 -6.07 10.26
N ASP A 173 -5.24 -6.21 10.40
CA ASP A 173 -4.60 -7.46 10.77
C ASP A 173 -4.14 -7.37 12.24
N PRO A 174 -4.73 -8.16 13.16
CA PRO A 174 -4.40 -8.12 14.59
C PRO A 174 -3.00 -8.68 14.89
N GLU A 175 -2.49 -9.63 14.10
CA GLU A 175 -1.14 -10.17 14.30
C GLU A 175 -0.10 -9.14 13.84
N ALA A 176 -0.34 -8.55 12.67
CA ALA A 176 0.49 -7.48 12.14
C ALA A 176 0.29 -6.15 12.88
N GLN A 177 -0.76 -6.00 13.70
CA GLN A 177 -1.20 -4.74 14.33
C GLN A 177 -1.19 -3.57 13.35
N LEU A 178 -1.79 -3.81 12.19
CA LEU A 178 -1.74 -2.89 11.05
C LEU A 178 -3.15 -2.63 10.55
N LEU A 179 -3.57 -1.37 10.62
CA LEU A 179 -4.76 -0.88 9.94
C LEU A 179 -4.36 -0.32 8.59
N ILE A 180 -5.04 -0.76 7.54
CA ILE A 180 -4.90 -0.25 6.18
C ILE A 180 -6.19 0.47 5.81
N GLU A 181 -6.06 1.69 5.33
CA GLU A 181 -7.19 2.53 4.92
C GLU A 181 -7.02 2.92 3.46
N LYS A 182 -8.04 2.68 2.65
CA LYS A 182 -8.12 3.15 1.26
C LYS A 182 -9.25 4.15 1.15
N ILE A 183 -8.90 5.40 0.88
CA ILE A 183 -9.84 6.51 0.81
C ILE A 183 -9.95 6.95 -0.64
N GLN A 184 -11.16 7.18 -1.12
CA GLN A 184 -11.42 7.69 -2.46
C GLN A 184 -12.57 8.70 -2.47
N GLY A 185 -12.33 9.89 -3.02
CA GLY A 185 -13.36 10.87 -3.28
C GLY A 185 -14.41 10.38 -4.28
N LEU A 186 -15.66 10.73 -4.04
CA LEU A 186 -16.82 10.24 -4.79
C LEU A 186 -17.27 11.14 -5.93
N GLY A 187 -16.55 12.23 -6.21
CA GLY A 187 -16.96 13.18 -7.24
C GLY A 187 -17.71 14.40 -6.70
N ARG A 188 -18.30 15.14 -7.63
CA ARG A 188 -19.14 16.31 -7.34
C ARG A 188 -20.48 15.88 -6.76
N ASN A 189 -21.04 16.70 -5.87
CA ASN A 189 -22.44 16.64 -5.45
C ASN A 189 -22.94 18.08 -5.14
N GLU A 190 -24.08 18.21 -4.48
CA GLU A 190 -24.66 19.52 -4.13
C GLU A 190 -23.81 20.34 -3.13
N HIS A 191 -22.99 19.67 -2.32
CA HIS A 191 -22.10 20.29 -1.32
C HIS A 191 -20.64 20.39 -1.80
N VAL A 192 -20.25 19.57 -2.78
CA VAL A 192 -18.88 19.45 -3.31
C VAL A 192 -18.85 19.85 -4.77
N SER A 193 -18.41 21.08 -5.05
CA SER A 193 -18.40 21.65 -6.40
C SER A 193 -17.18 21.25 -7.27
N HIS A 194 -16.11 20.75 -6.66
CA HIS A 194 -14.89 20.35 -7.35
C HIS A 194 -14.87 18.86 -7.72
N LEU A 195 -13.91 18.41 -8.54
CA LEU A 195 -13.89 17.04 -9.06
C LEU A 195 -13.85 15.95 -7.98
N ASN A 196 -13.22 16.21 -6.83
CA ASN A 196 -13.20 15.31 -5.66
C ASN A 196 -12.79 13.87 -6.04
N GLN A 197 -11.65 13.77 -6.72
CA GLN A 197 -11.08 12.50 -7.21
C GLN A 197 -9.85 12.07 -6.41
N GLU A 198 -9.69 12.61 -5.21
CA GLU A 198 -8.58 12.28 -4.33
C GLU A 198 -8.58 10.79 -4.02
N GLN A 199 -7.39 10.19 -3.98
CA GLN A 199 -7.19 8.81 -3.56
C GLN A 199 -6.01 8.76 -2.61
N THR A 200 -6.19 8.05 -1.50
CA THR A 200 -5.19 7.94 -0.44
C THR A 200 -5.13 6.51 0.06
N LEU A 201 -3.92 6.04 0.34
CA LEU A 201 -3.65 4.79 1.04
C LEU A 201 -2.95 5.15 2.35
N ALA A 202 -3.49 4.75 3.49
CA ALA A 202 -2.90 4.99 4.80
C ALA A 202 -2.64 3.68 5.55
N PHE A 203 -1.62 3.72 6.40
CA PHE A 203 -1.20 2.63 7.27
C PHE A 203 -1.11 3.16 8.70
N THR A 204 -1.91 2.61 9.62
CA THR A 204 -1.83 2.92 11.05
C THR A 204 -1.28 1.75 11.84
N TYR A 205 -0.24 1.99 12.65
CA TYR A 205 0.46 0.96 13.43
C TYR A 205 1.13 1.56 14.67
N PRO A 206 1.45 0.75 15.70
CA PRO A 206 2.22 1.18 16.86
C PRO A 206 3.59 1.78 16.50
N LEU A 207 3.96 2.88 17.17
CA LEU A 207 5.23 3.57 16.91
C LEU A 207 6.46 2.70 17.22
N ASP A 208 6.38 1.88 18.27
CA ASP A 208 7.44 0.98 18.72
C ASP A 208 7.64 -0.22 17.78
N LYS A 209 6.58 -0.66 17.09
CA LYS A 209 6.66 -1.65 16.01
C LYS A 209 7.52 -1.16 14.85
N GLY A 210 7.40 0.13 14.52
CA GLY A 210 8.12 0.75 13.41
C GLY A 210 7.63 0.27 12.04
N ASP A 211 8.33 0.72 10.99
CA ASP A 211 7.96 0.44 9.59
C ASP A 211 9.12 -0.06 8.73
N LYS A 212 10.19 -0.50 9.37
CA LYS A 212 11.39 -1.02 8.71
C LYS A 212 11.19 -2.48 8.31
N ILE A 213 11.18 -2.76 7.01
CA ILE A 213 11.00 -4.09 6.44
C ILE A 213 12.32 -4.50 5.79
N ASP A 214 12.93 -5.59 6.25
CA ASP A 214 14.18 -6.10 5.71
C ASP A 214 13.95 -6.67 4.29
N PHE A 215 14.47 -5.98 3.28
CA PHE A 215 14.36 -6.41 1.89
C PHE A 215 15.48 -7.37 1.47
N SER A 216 16.53 -7.52 2.27
CA SER A 216 17.71 -8.28 1.87
C SER A 216 17.47 -9.78 2.01
N GLY A 217 18.06 -10.55 1.10
CA GLY A 217 17.99 -12.01 1.08
C GLY A 217 17.50 -12.56 -0.25
N ILE A 218 17.08 -13.82 -0.22
CA ILE A 218 16.68 -14.56 -1.41
C ILE A 218 15.17 -14.42 -1.60
N TRP A 219 14.78 -14.01 -2.80
CA TRP A 219 13.40 -13.81 -3.21
C TRP A 219 13.09 -14.66 -4.42
N ARG A 220 11.90 -15.28 -4.40
CA ARG A 220 11.31 -15.88 -5.60
C ARG A 220 10.44 -14.83 -6.28
N GLN A 221 10.75 -14.52 -7.53
CA GLN A 221 9.92 -13.71 -8.40
C GLN A 221 9.04 -14.60 -9.29
N THR A 222 7.73 -14.38 -9.26
CA THR A 222 6.78 -14.93 -10.24
C THR A 222 6.36 -13.82 -11.19
N LEU A 223 6.70 -13.95 -12.48
CA LEU A 223 6.33 -13.00 -13.53
C LEU A 223 5.08 -13.50 -14.25
N TYR A 224 4.03 -12.66 -14.27
CA TYR A 224 2.78 -12.95 -14.97
C TYR A 224 2.77 -12.25 -16.34
N GLN A 225 2.72 -13.03 -17.42
CA GLN A 225 2.64 -12.53 -18.79
C GLN A 225 1.50 -13.22 -19.53
N ALA A 226 0.35 -12.55 -19.63
CA ALA A 226 -0.86 -13.05 -20.30
C ALA A 226 -1.27 -14.47 -19.86
N GLN A 227 -0.76 -15.51 -20.53
CA GLN A 227 -1.09 -16.91 -20.31
C GLN A 227 0.07 -17.74 -19.74
N THR A 228 1.23 -17.13 -19.49
CA THR A 228 2.42 -17.82 -18.97
C THR A 228 2.85 -17.25 -17.62
N MET A 229 3.42 -18.14 -16.81
CA MET A 229 4.08 -17.81 -15.56
C MET A 229 5.54 -18.22 -15.67
N GLN A 230 6.43 -17.30 -15.32
CA GLN A 230 7.87 -17.56 -15.27
C GLN A 230 8.40 -17.30 -13.87
N TYR A 231 9.26 -18.20 -13.40
CA TYR A 231 9.88 -18.09 -12.08
C TYR A 231 11.34 -17.68 -12.21
N ARG A 232 11.79 -16.79 -11.33
CA ARG A 232 13.19 -16.39 -11.19
C ARG A 232 13.56 -16.33 -9.72
N CYS A 233 14.79 -16.73 -9.42
CA CYS A 233 15.36 -16.57 -8.10
C CYS A 233 16.27 -15.35 -8.10
N LEU A 234 16.04 -14.46 -7.14
CA LEU A 234 16.77 -13.22 -6.97
C LEU A 234 17.47 -13.20 -5.62
N LEU A 235 18.72 -12.80 -5.58
CA LEU A 235 19.39 -12.38 -4.35
C LEU A 235 19.36 -10.87 -4.34
N ILE A 236 18.59 -10.29 -3.42
CA ILE A 236 18.47 -8.85 -3.24
C ILE A 236 19.36 -8.46 -2.06
N THR A 237 20.28 -7.54 -2.28
CA THR A 237 21.12 -6.95 -1.24
C THR A 237 21.05 -5.44 -1.35
N PRO A 238 21.59 -4.67 -0.39
CA PRO A 238 21.87 -3.26 -0.62
C PRO A 238 22.64 -3.11 -1.94
N GLN A 239 22.21 -2.15 -2.76
CA GLN A 239 22.79 -1.77 -4.06
C GLN A 239 22.87 -2.85 -5.17
N ALA A 240 22.52 -4.13 -4.94
CA ALA A 240 22.62 -5.17 -5.96
C ALA A 240 21.42 -6.12 -5.98
N ILE A 241 21.06 -6.58 -7.19
CA ILE A 241 20.09 -7.66 -7.40
C ILE A 241 20.75 -8.64 -8.35
N ARG A 242 20.94 -9.88 -7.89
CA ARG A 242 21.60 -10.93 -8.67
C ARG A 242 20.63 -12.04 -9.02
N LEU A 243 20.71 -12.54 -10.24
CA LEU A 243 19.93 -13.66 -10.74
C LEU A 243 20.57 -14.98 -10.33
N GLY A 244 19.76 -15.88 -9.78
CA GLY A 244 20.12 -17.26 -9.49
C GLY A 244 19.96 -18.20 -10.71
N PRO A 245 20.13 -19.51 -10.51
CA PRO A 245 19.93 -20.51 -11.55
C PRO A 245 18.51 -20.48 -12.13
N THR A 246 18.38 -20.73 -13.43
CA THR A 246 17.09 -20.80 -14.13
C THR A 246 16.48 -22.20 -14.08
N GLY A 247 15.15 -22.30 -14.24
CA GLY A 247 14.45 -23.59 -14.35
C GLY A 247 14.19 -24.31 -13.02
N GLN A 248 14.45 -23.68 -11.88
CA GLN A 248 14.12 -24.20 -10.56
C GLN A 248 12.88 -23.48 -10.01
N HIS A 249 11.97 -24.24 -9.40
CA HIS A 249 10.77 -23.68 -8.75
C HIS A 249 11.10 -23.16 -7.34
N GLU A 250 11.99 -23.85 -6.64
CA GLU A 250 12.54 -23.45 -5.35
C GLU A 250 13.86 -22.71 -5.56
N CYS A 251 14.10 -21.69 -4.74
CA CYS A 251 15.31 -20.90 -4.85
C CYS A 251 16.42 -21.49 -3.97
N PRO A 252 17.62 -21.76 -4.52
CA PRO A 252 18.74 -22.24 -3.73
C PRO A 252 19.09 -21.27 -2.61
N THR A 253 19.28 -21.76 -1.39
CA THR A 253 19.68 -20.92 -0.25
C THR A 253 21.14 -20.43 -0.34
N GLN A 254 21.94 -21.02 -1.23
CA GLN A 254 23.36 -20.70 -1.36
C GLN A 254 23.58 -19.46 -2.25
N GLU A 255 23.89 -18.32 -1.62
CA GLU A 255 24.08 -17.03 -2.30
C GLU A 255 25.15 -17.05 -3.42
N THR A 256 26.15 -17.92 -3.35
CA THR A 256 27.22 -18.05 -4.36
C THR A 256 26.72 -18.54 -5.73
N LEU A 257 25.47 -19.00 -5.81
CA LEU A 257 24.80 -19.39 -7.05
C LEU A 257 24.17 -18.19 -7.78
N TYR A 258 24.10 -17.02 -7.16
CA TYR A 258 23.50 -15.79 -7.70
C TYR A 258 24.59 -14.90 -8.29
N ARG A 259 24.91 -15.11 -9.57
CA ARG A 259 26.15 -14.59 -10.19
C ARG A 259 25.94 -13.43 -11.16
N ILE A 260 24.75 -13.31 -11.73
CA ILE A 260 24.49 -12.34 -12.79
C ILE A 260 23.82 -11.12 -12.17
N ASP A 261 24.49 -9.98 -12.17
CA ASP A 261 23.90 -8.72 -11.73
C ASP A 261 22.85 -8.25 -12.75
N ILE A 262 21.62 -8.03 -12.28
CA ILE A 262 20.49 -7.55 -13.08
C ILE A 262 19.86 -6.30 -12.47
N SER A 263 20.60 -5.57 -11.64
CA SER A 263 20.15 -4.39 -10.91
C SER A 263 19.41 -3.37 -11.78
N ASP A 264 19.87 -3.14 -13.00
CA ASP A 264 19.30 -2.16 -13.92
C ASP A 264 17.83 -2.48 -14.30
N GLN A 265 17.43 -3.76 -14.24
CA GLN A 265 16.04 -4.19 -14.49
C GLN A 265 15.09 -3.86 -13.33
N PHE A 266 15.61 -3.36 -12.23
CA PHE A 266 14.90 -3.14 -10.97
C PHE A 266 15.14 -1.73 -10.41
N ARG A 267 15.38 -0.74 -11.28
CA ARG A 267 15.51 0.68 -10.87
C ARG A 267 14.32 1.19 -10.04
N ALA A 268 13.14 0.61 -10.24
CA ALA A 268 11.95 0.88 -9.42
C ALA A 268 12.07 0.44 -7.95
N MET A 269 12.99 -0.47 -7.59
CA MET A 269 13.31 -0.84 -6.21
C MET A 269 14.29 0.17 -5.59
N TRP A 270 13.94 1.46 -5.66
CA TRP A 270 14.80 2.58 -5.27
C TRP A 270 15.19 2.59 -3.78
N TRP A 271 14.38 1.96 -2.92
CA TRP A 271 14.71 1.78 -1.50
C TRP A 271 15.94 0.89 -1.26
N ARG A 272 16.40 0.16 -2.29
CA ARG A 272 17.63 -0.65 -2.21
C ARG A 272 18.88 0.23 -2.05
N ASP A 273 18.77 1.51 -2.36
CA ASP A 273 19.81 2.52 -2.15
C ASP A 273 19.73 3.14 -0.75
N ASN A 274 18.80 2.70 0.11
CA ASN A 274 18.78 3.08 1.52
C ASN A 274 20.12 2.66 2.20
N PRO A 275 20.61 3.41 3.20
CA PRO A 275 21.87 3.09 3.89
C PRO A 275 21.83 1.76 4.64
N GLU A 276 20.65 1.37 5.11
CA GLU A 276 20.40 0.10 5.81
C GLU A 276 19.58 -0.83 4.90
N PRO A 277 19.63 -2.16 5.12
CA PRO A 277 18.87 -3.15 4.34
C PRO A 277 17.35 -3.12 4.57
N TYR A 278 16.80 -1.99 5.03
CA TYR A 278 15.40 -1.82 5.34
C TYR A 278 14.73 -0.85 4.36
N ALA A 279 13.53 -1.22 3.93
CA ALA A 279 12.61 -0.33 3.25
C ALA A 279 11.51 0.10 4.22
N GLN A 280 11.02 1.32 4.08
CA GLN A 280 9.82 1.76 4.80
C GLN A 280 8.57 1.21 4.12
N LEU A 281 7.52 0.92 4.89
CA LEU A 281 6.24 0.43 4.37
C LEU A 281 5.68 1.30 3.24
N ALA A 282 5.85 2.63 3.33
CA ALA A 282 5.44 3.55 2.28
C ALA A 282 6.24 3.38 0.98
N GLN A 283 7.55 3.15 1.06
CA GLN A 283 8.40 2.94 -0.12
C GLN A 283 7.93 1.70 -0.91
N LEU A 284 7.52 0.65 -0.20
CA LEU A 284 7.04 -0.61 -0.77
C LEU A 284 5.56 -0.57 -1.23
N ASN A 285 4.86 0.54 -0.98
CA ASN A 285 3.45 0.72 -1.35
C ASN A 285 3.23 1.98 -2.21
N THR A 286 4.28 2.51 -2.84
CA THR A 286 4.23 3.75 -3.62
C THR A 286 4.33 3.48 -5.12
N THR A 287 3.65 4.31 -5.92
CA THR A 287 3.84 4.34 -7.37
C THR A 287 4.98 5.29 -7.72
N VAL A 288 5.94 4.78 -8.49
CA VAL A 288 7.17 5.49 -8.87
C VAL A 288 7.22 5.75 -10.37
N THR A 289 7.99 6.75 -10.77
CA THR A 289 8.26 7.12 -12.15
C THR A 289 9.72 7.54 -12.31
N TRP A 290 10.30 7.25 -13.47
CA TRP A 290 11.66 7.67 -13.83
C TRP A 290 11.82 7.70 -15.35
N TYR A 291 12.83 8.40 -15.83
CA TYR A 291 13.21 8.38 -17.24
C TYR A 291 14.23 7.28 -17.51
N ASP A 292 13.85 6.33 -18.35
CA ASP A 292 14.73 5.33 -18.93
C ASP A 292 15.22 5.83 -20.30
N PRO A 293 16.53 5.85 -20.59
CA PRO A 293 17.05 6.34 -21.87
C PRO A 293 16.52 5.59 -23.10
N ASP A 294 16.26 4.28 -22.96
CA ASP A 294 15.88 3.40 -24.08
C ASP A 294 14.37 3.26 -24.18
N LEU A 295 13.66 3.24 -23.04
CA LEU A 295 12.22 2.99 -22.97
C LEU A 295 11.39 4.27 -22.72
N GLY A 296 12.05 5.41 -22.49
CA GLY A 296 11.41 6.66 -22.11
C GLY A 296 10.89 6.63 -20.68
N ARG A 297 9.84 7.42 -20.39
CA ARG A 297 9.26 7.48 -19.04
C ARG A 297 8.62 6.15 -18.63
N GLN A 298 8.99 5.66 -17.46
CA GLN A 298 8.49 4.41 -16.87
C GLN A 298 7.54 4.69 -15.70
N TRP A 299 6.61 3.76 -15.45
CA TRP A 299 5.71 3.80 -14.31
C TRP A 299 5.61 2.42 -13.65
N VAL A 300 5.85 2.36 -12.35
CA VAL A 300 5.72 1.13 -11.57
C VAL A 300 4.94 1.40 -10.29
N SER A 301 3.92 0.60 -10.02
CA SER A 301 3.31 0.56 -8.68
C SER A 301 3.87 -0.61 -7.89
N TRP A 302 4.23 -0.33 -6.64
CA TRP A 302 4.54 -1.35 -5.65
C TRP A 302 3.39 -1.50 -4.67
N GLU A 303 3.10 -2.73 -4.29
CA GLU A 303 2.15 -3.07 -3.24
C GLU A 303 2.73 -4.19 -2.37
N TYR A 304 3.14 -3.85 -1.16
CA TYR A 304 3.57 -4.83 -0.16
C TYR A 304 2.43 -5.12 0.78
N GLN A 305 2.16 -6.39 1.00
CA GLN A 305 1.17 -6.89 1.94
C GLN A 305 1.90 -7.41 3.17
N PRO A 306 2.02 -6.62 4.25
CA PRO A 306 2.71 -7.07 5.46
C PRO A 306 1.98 -8.26 6.06
N ALA A 307 2.75 -9.24 6.52
CA ALA A 307 2.23 -10.42 7.21
C ALA A 307 3.20 -10.86 8.30
N GLY A 308 2.64 -11.52 9.32
CA GLY A 308 3.37 -11.92 10.52
C GLY A 308 3.68 -10.75 11.44
N LYS A 309 4.01 -11.06 12.69
CA LYS A 309 4.28 -10.07 13.73
C LYS A 309 5.33 -9.01 13.35
N ASN A 310 6.34 -9.38 12.58
CA ASN A 310 7.47 -8.51 12.20
C ASN A 310 7.39 -7.98 10.76
N TRP A 311 6.30 -8.23 10.04
CA TRP A 311 6.15 -7.85 8.63
C TRP A 311 7.26 -8.40 7.72
N ASP A 312 7.74 -9.60 8.01
CA ASP A 312 8.81 -10.28 7.27
C ASP A 312 8.27 -11.42 6.39
N LEU A 313 7.02 -11.84 6.59
CA LEU A 313 6.37 -12.93 5.85
C LEU A 313 5.48 -12.43 4.69
N GLY A 314 5.47 -11.13 4.45
CA GLY A 314 4.60 -10.50 3.46
C GLY A 314 4.99 -10.75 2.00
N VAL A 315 4.06 -10.45 1.10
CA VAL A 315 4.25 -10.57 -0.35
C VAL A 315 4.39 -9.17 -0.97
N LEU A 316 5.36 -9.00 -1.86
CA LEU A 316 5.56 -7.76 -2.61
C LEU A 316 5.07 -7.94 -4.05
N TYR A 317 4.23 -7.04 -4.52
CA TYR A 317 3.77 -6.99 -5.90
C TYR A 317 4.38 -5.79 -6.63
N ARG A 318 4.79 -6.01 -7.89
CA ARG A 318 5.25 -4.99 -8.83
C ARG A 318 4.34 -4.95 -10.03
N PHE A 319 3.79 -3.79 -10.33
CA PHE A 319 2.96 -3.56 -11.50
C PHE A 319 3.68 -2.60 -12.45
N GLN A 320 4.22 -3.13 -13.55
CA GLN A 320 4.72 -2.30 -14.64
C GLN A 320 3.53 -1.77 -15.43
N GLN A 321 3.48 -0.45 -15.61
CA GLN A 321 2.28 0.23 -16.11
C GLN A 321 2.61 1.25 -17.19
N GLN A 322 1.58 1.63 -17.94
CA GLN A 322 1.62 2.76 -18.86
C GLN A 322 0.60 3.81 -18.42
N LYS A 323 1.03 5.07 -18.33
CA LYS A 323 0.12 6.20 -18.08
C LYS A 323 -0.59 6.62 -19.37
N PHE A 324 -1.90 6.84 -19.28
CA PHE A 324 -2.72 7.39 -20.35
C PHE A 324 -3.77 8.35 -19.78
N LEU A 325 -4.42 9.14 -20.64
CA LEU A 325 -5.59 9.92 -20.28
C LEU A 325 -6.83 9.17 -20.77
N ASP A 326 -7.86 9.07 -19.93
CA ASP A 326 -9.17 8.57 -20.38
C ASP A 326 -9.95 9.63 -21.16
N ASP A 327 -11.15 9.27 -21.63
CA ASP A 327 -12.01 10.14 -22.44
C ASP A 327 -12.43 11.43 -21.70
N ALA A 328 -12.36 11.43 -20.37
CA ALA A 328 -12.62 12.58 -19.52
C ALA A 328 -11.36 13.41 -19.23
N GLY A 329 -10.21 13.06 -19.82
CA GLY A 329 -8.93 13.73 -19.60
C GLY A 329 -8.25 13.36 -18.27
N MET A 330 -8.68 12.28 -17.61
CA MET A 330 -8.15 11.86 -16.31
C MET A 330 -6.97 10.91 -16.49
N GLU A 331 -5.92 11.10 -15.69
CA GLU A 331 -4.75 10.21 -15.73
C GLU A 331 -5.11 8.81 -15.22
N LYS A 332 -4.77 7.77 -15.96
CA LYS A 332 -4.98 6.35 -15.60
C LYS A 332 -3.70 5.56 -15.82
N LEU A 333 -3.57 4.45 -15.10
CA LEU A 333 -2.48 3.49 -15.27
C LEU A 333 -3.04 2.19 -15.83
N ARG A 334 -2.54 1.77 -16.99
CA ARG A 334 -2.85 0.47 -17.59
C ARG A 334 -1.74 -0.51 -17.24
N LEU A 335 -2.12 -1.67 -16.69
CA LEU A 335 -1.17 -2.75 -16.40
C LEU A 335 -0.58 -3.32 -17.71
N LEU A 336 0.74 -3.46 -17.74
CA LEU A 336 1.47 -4.14 -18.80
C LEU A 336 1.90 -5.54 -18.32
N HIS A 337 2.57 -5.57 -17.16
CA HIS A 337 3.07 -6.80 -16.54
C HIS A 337 2.96 -6.71 -15.02
N ALA A 338 2.72 -7.85 -14.38
CA ALA A 338 2.76 -7.97 -12.93
C ALA A 338 3.88 -8.94 -12.52
N SER A 339 4.51 -8.67 -11.39
CA SER A 339 5.40 -9.62 -10.73
C SER A 339 5.05 -9.73 -9.27
N GLU A 340 5.07 -10.93 -8.74
CA GLU A 340 5.00 -11.24 -7.31
C GLU A 340 6.39 -11.60 -6.81
N PHE A 341 6.73 -11.17 -5.60
CA PHE A 341 7.99 -11.49 -4.93
C PHE A 341 7.68 -12.05 -3.53
N VAL A 342 8.20 -13.25 -3.27
CA VAL A 342 8.09 -13.93 -1.97
C VAL A 342 9.48 -14.17 -1.41
N LYS A 343 9.76 -13.63 -0.23
CA LYS A 343 11.04 -13.84 0.47
C LYS A 343 11.13 -15.30 0.90
N GLN A 344 12.28 -15.91 0.67
CA GLN A 344 12.55 -17.28 1.12
C GLN A 344 13.07 -17.23 2.54
N HIS A 345 12.47 -18.01 3.43
CA HIS A 345 12.91 -18.15 4.81
C HIS A 345 13.57 -19.52 4.99
N ASP A 346 14.68 -19.56 5.72
CA ASP A 346 15.47 -20.78 5.98
C ASP A 346 14.66 -21.94 6.63
N GLY A 347 13.42 -21.69 7.07
CA GLY A 347 12.52 -22.66 7.68
C GLY A 347 11.48 -23.33 6.76
N GLN A 348 11.28 -22.88 5.51
CA GLN A 348 10.22 -23.43 4.64
C GLN A 348 10.63 -24.65 3.79
N LEU A 349 11.86 -25.17 3.94
CA LEU A 349 12.34 -26.37 3.25
C LEU A 349 12.03 -27.69 4.01
N LYS A 350 11.05 -27.70 4.91
CA LYS A 350 10.57 -28.91 5.57
C LYS A 350 9.04 -28.94 5.65
N SER A 351 8.41 -29.35 4.56
CA SER A 351 7.08 -29.98 4.59
C SER A 351 7.06 -31.14 3.61
#